data_AF-A0A955A5N5-F1
#
_entry.id   AF-A0A955A5N5-F1
#
_cell.length_a   1.000
_cell.length_b   1.000
_cell.length_c   1.000
_cell.angle_alpha   90.00
_cell.angle_beta   90.00
_cell.angle_gamma   90.00
#
_symmetry.space_group_name_H-M   'P 1'
#
loop_
_entity.id
_entity.type
_entity.pdbx_description
1 polymer ?
#
loop_
_entity_poly.entity_id
_entity_poly.type
_entity_poly.pdbx_seq_one_letter_code
_entity_poly.pdbx_strand_id
1 'polypeptide(L)'
;MATPAINEASNQLTGELQRQTQRYEAARQVARAIVDALEQRHDVTAEVSRLGELMREVASMAAAANAAQKQWQEHAGTPDAALRSAYEQHTQVLVELIELVKQAEAAAIAARDRLQPGLCTVALDRKVTERYGQAQRM
;
A
#
# COMPACT_ATOMS: atom_id res chain seq x y z
N MET A 1 -31.19 -23.38 10.58
CA MET A 1 -30.25 -23.57 11.69
C MET A 1 -28.86 -23.64 11.09
N ALA A 2 -28.04 -22.59 11.26
CA ALA A 2 -26.66 -22.58 10.75
C ALA A 2 -25.80 -23.53 11.60
N THR A 3 -24.99 -24.34 10.95
CA THR A 3 -24.13 -25.38 11.55
C THR A 3 -23.01 -24.73 12.37
N PRO A 4 -22.63 -25.26 13.56
CA PRO A 4 -21.62 -24.64 14.44
C PRO A 4 -20.25 -24.41 13.77
N ALA A 5 -19.89 -25.21 12.77
CA ALA A 5 -18.68 -25.02 11.96
C ALA A 5 -18.68 -23.72 11.12
N ILE A 6 -19.85 -23.23 10.70
CA ILE A 6 -19.99 -21.97 9.97
C ILE A 6 -19.73 -20.80 10.93
N ASN A 7 -20.27 -20.86 12.14
CA ASN A 7 -20.08 -19.81 13.15
C ASN A 7 -18.62 -19.69 13.61
N GLU A 8 -17.91 -20.81 13.73
CA GLU A 8 -16.50 -20.80 14.14
C GLU A 8 -15.59 -20.24 13.03
N ALA A 9 -15.81 -20.63 11.78
CA ALA A 9 -15.11 -20.05 10.63
C ALA A 9 -15.39 -18.54 10.48
N SER A 10 -16.64 -18.11 10.64
CA SER A 10 -17.02 -16.68 10.61
C SER A 10 -16.35 -15.87 11.72
N ASN A 11 -16.25 -16.41 12.93
CA ASN A 11 -15.57 -15.74 14.04
C ASN A 11 -14.05 -15.62 13.80
N GLN A 12 -13.42 -16.68 13.28
CA GLN A 12 -12.00 -16.65 12.93
C GLN A 12 -11.70 -15.62 11.83
N LEU A 13 -12.50 -15.59 10.77
CA LEU A 13 -12.39 -14.61 9.68
C LEU A 13 -12.59 -13.17 10.19
N THR A 14 -13.56 -12.95 11.07
CA THR A 14 -13.82 -11.62 11.66
C THR A 14 -12.62 -11.16 12.49
N GLY A 15 -12.04 -12.03 13.32
CA GLY A 15 -10.84 -11.70 14.10
C GLY A 15 -9.60 -11.44 13.23
N GLU A 16 -9.44 -12.20 12.14
CA GLU A 16 -8.38 -12.00 11.15
C GLU A 16 -8.51 -10.61 10.49
N LEU A 17 -9.71 -10.28 10.00
CA LEU A 17 -10.00 -8.99 9.37
C LEU A 17 -9.77 -7.82 10.32
N GLN A 18 -10.20 -7.93 11.59
CA GLN A 18 -9.97 -6.90 12.60
C GLN A 18 -8.48 -6.65 12.87
N ARG A 19 -7.68 -7.72 13.01
CA ARG A 19 -6.23 -7.62 13.18
C ARG A 19 -5.58 -6.96 11.96
N GLN A 20 -6.01 -7.32 10.76
CA GLN A 20 -5.51 -6.70 9.54
C GLN A 20 -5.88 -5.21 9.47
N THR A 21 -7.12 -4.85 9.81
CA THR A 21 -7.57 -3.45 9.85
C THR A 21 -6.72 -2.60 10.79
N GLN A 22 -6.39 -3.10 12.00
CA GLN A 22 -5.51 -2.39 12.93
C GLN A 22 -4.11 -2.17 12.35
N ARG A 23 -3.56 -3.16 11.64
CA ARG A 23 -2.27 -3.01 10.96
C ARG A 23 -2.35 -1.98 9.84
N TYR A 24 -3.47 -1.91 9.12
CA TYR A 24 -3.66 -0.92 8.06
C TYR A 24 -3.80 0.48 8.63
N GLU A 25 -4.48 0.65 9.76
CA GLU A 25 -4.56 1.93 10.47
C GLU A 25 -3.19 2.41 10.95
N ALA A 26 -2.36 1.51 11.48
CA ALA A 26 -0.99 1.84 11.86
C ALA A 26 -0.16 2.26 10.64
N ALA A 27 -0.22 1.49 9.56
CA ALA A 27 0.42 1.83 8.28
C ALA A 27 -0.07 3.18 7.74
N ARG A 28 -1.36 3.50 7.93
CA ARG A 28 -1.97 4.77 7.52
C ARG A 28 -1.41 5.95 8.30
N GLN A 29 -1.20 5.80 9.61
CA GLN A 29 -0.57 6.82 10.44
C GLN A 29 0.89 7.06 10.02
N VAL A 30 1.64 6.00 9.72
CA VAL A 30 3.00 6.10 9.22
C VAL A 30 3.03 6.80 7.85
N ALA A 31 2.15 6.41 6.93
CA ALA A 31 2.02 7.06 5.62
C ALA A 31 1.79 8.57 5.76
N ARG A 32 0.89 8.95 6.68
CA ARG A 32 0.59 10.36 6.95
C ARG A 32 1.79 11.11 7.51
N ALA A 33 2.49 10.52 8.48
CA ALA A 33 3.70 11.12 9.05
C ALA A 33 4.80 11.32 8.00
N ILE A 34 4.96 10.38 7.07
CA ILE A 34 5.90 10.50 5.94
C ILE A 34 5.50 11.67 5.03
N VAL A 35 4.23 11.77 4.65
CA VAL A 35 3.73 12.91 3.83
C VAL A 35 4.05 14.23 4.52
N ASP A 36 3.64 14.37 5.79
CA ASP A 36 3.82 15.61 6.54
C ASP A 36 5.33 15.95 6.69
N ALA A 37 6.20 14.97 6.91
CA ALA A 37 7.66 15.16 7.01
C ALA A 37 8.30 15.58 5.68
N LEU A 38 7.88 14.97 4.56
CA LEU A 38 8.34 15.32 3.22
C LEU A 38 7.88 16.73 2.81
N GLU A 39 6.67 17.14 3.18
CA GLU A 39 6.17 18.49 2.97
C GLU A 39 6.95 19.54 3.79
N GLN A 40 7.28 19.20 5.05
CA GLN A 40 8.08 20.03 5.94
C GLN A 40 9.59 20.02 5.61
N ARG A 41 10.02 19.24 4.60
CA ARG A 41 11.41 19.11 4.15
C ARG A 41 12.36 18.53 5.21
N HIS A 42 11.84 17.72 6.11
CA HIS A 42 12.67 16.94 7.03
C HIS A 42 13.31 15.77 6.28
N ASP A 43 14.53 15.38 6.70
CA ASP A 43 15.39 14.32 6.17
C ASP A 43 14.76 13.43 5.07
N VAL A 44 14.76 13.95 3.84
CA VAL A 44 14.04 13.36 2.70
C VAL A 44 14.57 11.97 2.39
N THR A 45 15.86 11.70 2.63
CA THR A 45 16.45 10.38 2.39
C THR A 45 15.90 9.34 3.37
N ALA A 46 15.83 9.66 4.66
CA ALA A 46 15.27 8.76 5.67
C ALA A 46 13.78 8.47 5.42
N GLU A 47 13.00 9.50 5.05
CA GLU A 47 11.56 9.34 4.80
C GLU A 47 11.25 8.57 3.51
N VAL A 48 12.09 8.70 2.47
CA VAL A 48 11.99 7.85 1.26
C VAL A 48 12.30 6.39 1.57
N SER A 49 13.30 6.11 2.42
CA SER A 49 13.58 4.74 2.86
C SER A 49 12.42 4.13 3.66
N ARG A 50 11.84 4.90 4.60
CA ARG A 50 10.63 4.52 5.34
C ARG A 50 9.44 4.27 4.43
N LEU A 51 9.24 5.11 3.41
CA LEU A 51 8.20 4.89 2.41
C LEU A 51 8.40 3.57 1.66
N GLY A 52 9.63 3.23 1.28
CA GLY A 52 9.94 1.96 0.61
C GLY A 52 9.71 0.72 1.49
N GLU A 53 9.85 0.84 2.81
CA GLU A 53 9.46 -0.22 3.77
C GLU A 53 7.94 -0.33 3.87
N LEU A 54 7.25 0.81 4.00
CA LEU A 54 5.79 0.87 4.06
C LEU A 54 5.15 0.28 2.80
N MET A 55 5.64 0.59 1.61
CA MET A 55 5.14 0.02 0.34
C MET A 55 5.25 -1.51 0.31
N ARG A 56 6.36 -2.07 0.82
CA ARG A 56 6.54 -3.53 0.93
C ARG A 56 5.55 -4.15 1.91
N GLU A 57 5.33 -3.48 3.04
CA GLU A 57 4.34 -3.93 4.01
C GLU A 57 2.93 -3.90 3.43
N VAL A 58 2.54 -2.80 2.76
CA VAL A 58 1.24 -2.65 2.10
C VAL A 58 1.03 -3.69 0.99
N ALA A 59 2.08 -4.03 0.23
CA ALA A 59 1.99 -5.11 -0.76
C ALA A 59 1.73 -6.49 -0.12
N SER A 60 2.40 -6.78 1.01
CA SER A 60 2.15 -8.02 1.77
C SER A 60 0.74 -8.05 2.35
N MET A 61 0.26 -6.90 2.85
CA MET A 61 -1.10 -6.72 3.34
C MET A 61 -2.16 -6.94 2.25
N ALA A 62 -1.97 -6.36 1.06
CA ALA A 62 -2.88 -6.54 -0.07
C ALA A 62 -2.96 -8.01 -0.52
N ALA A 63 -1.85 -8.76 -0.47
CA ALA A 63 -1.85 -10.18 -0.74
C ALA A 63 -2.67 -10.97 0.30
N ALA A 64 -2.58 -10.61 1.59
CA ALA A 64 -3.37 -11.22 2.65
C ALA A 64 -4.87 -10.89 2.53
N ALA A 65 -5.22 -9.66 2.18
CA ALA A 65 -6.61 -9.25 1.91
C ALA A 65 -7.23 -10.06 0.76
N ASN A 66 -6.49 -10.25 -0.33
CA ASN A 66 -6.95 -11.07 -1.46
C ASN A 66 -7.17 -12.54 -1.07
N ALA A 67 -6.34 -13.08 -0.16
CA ALA A 67 -6.55 -14.43 0.36
C ALA A 67 -7.81 -14.53 1.23
N ALA A 68 -8.05 -13.55 2.11
CA ALA A 68 -9.27 -13.46 2.92
C ALA A 68 -10.53 -13.30 2.05
N GLN A 69 -10.46 -12.51 0.98
CA GLN A 69 -11.55 -12.37 0.01
C GLN A 69 -11.85 -13.68 -0.75
N LYS A 70 -10.83 -14.47 -1.09
CA LYS A 70 -11.06 -15.80 -1.69
C LYS A 70 -11.74 -16.75 -0.72
N GLN A 71 -11.27 -16.81 0.52
CA GLN A 71 -11.91 -17.60 1.58
C GLN A 71 -13.37 -17.17 1.80
N TRP A 72 -13.64 -15.87 1.74
CA TRP A 72 -15.00 -15.34 1.78
C TRP A 72 -15.89 -15.84 0.63
N GLN A 73 -15.39 -15.76 -0.60
CA GLN A 73 -16.13 -16.20 -1.80
C GLN A 73 -16.40 -17.71 -1.78
N GLU A 74 -15.44 -18.49 -1.27
CA GLU A 74 -15.56 -19.93 -1.10
C GLU A 74 -16.59 -20.31 -0.02
N HIS A 75 -16.82 -19.45 0.97
CA HIS A 75 -17.72 -19.73 2.08
C HIS A 75 -19.22 -19.67 1.76
N ALA A 76 -19.64 -19.20 0.57
CA ALA A 76 -20.96 -19.33 -0.10
C ALA A 76 -22.27 -19.35 0.74
N GLY A 77 -22.24 -18.96 2.00
CA GLY A 77 -23.38 -18.78 2.90
C GLY A 77 -23.68 -17.30 3.05
N THR A 78 -24.91 -16.96 3.43
CA THR A 78 -25.27 -15.57 3.74
C THR A 78 -24.38 -15.11 4.91
N PRO A 79 -23.42 -14.19 4.68
CA PRO A 79 -22.54 -13.74 5.74
C PRO A 79 -23.39 -13.02 6.77
N ASP A 80 -23.14 -13.29 8.05
CA ASP A 80 -23.77 -12.55 9.13
C ASP A 80 -23.40 -11.05 9.03
N ALA A 81 -24.18 -10.20 9.69
CA ALA A 81 -24.02 -8.75 9.59
C ALA A 81 -22.66 -8.27 10.14
N ALA A 82 -22.09 -8.97 11.12
CA ALA A 82 -20.83 -8.59 11.76
C ALA A 82 -19.64 -8.81 10.82
N LEU A 83 -19.62 -9.98 10.19
CA LEU A 83 -18.60 -10.39 9.25
C LEU A 83 -18.64 -9.52 7.98
N ARG A 84 -19.84 -9.11 7.51
CA ARG A 84 -19.99 -8.14 6.41
C ARG A 84 -19.45 -6.76 6.77
N SER A 85 -19.83 -6.24 7.94
CA SER A 85 -19.36 -4.94 8.42
C SER A 85 -17.84 -4.91 8.59
N ALA A 86 -17.24 -5.98 9.12
CA ALA A 86 -15.79 -6.10 9.26
C ALA A 86 -15.08 -6.10 7.89
N TYR A 87 -15.63 -6.78 6.89
CA TYR A 87 -15.07 -6.81 5.54
C TYR A 87 -15.18 -5.44 4.83
N GLU A 88 -16.32 -4.75 4.97
CA GLU A 88 -16.51 -3.38 4.44
C GLU A 88 -15.51 -2.40 5.07
N GLN A 89 -15.37 -2.43 6.39
CA GLN A 89 -14.40 -1.58 7.10
C GLN A 89 -12.97 -1.90 6.67
N HIS A 90 -12.60 -3.18 6.59
CA HIS A 90 -11.29 -3.63 6.12
C HIS A 90 -10.98 -3.10 4.72
N THR A 91 -11.93 -3.23 3.79
CA THR A 91 -11.78 -2.77 2.41
C THR A 91 -11.63 -1.26 2.34
N GLN A 92 -12.44 -0.51 3.10
CA GLN A 92 -12.37 0.94 3.15
C GLN A 92 -10.99 1.43 3.64
N VAL A 93 -10.50 0.87 4.74
CA VAL A 93 -9.19 1.25 5.30
C VAL A 93 -8.06 0.89 4.33
N LEU A 94 -8.15 -0.24 3.62
CA LEU A 94 -7.16 -0.61 2.60
C LEU A 94 -7.13 0.39 1.43
N VAL A 95 -8.30 0.81 0.93
CA VAL A 95 -8.40 1.80 -0.15
C VAL A 95 -7.79 3.14 0.29
N GLU A 96 -8.12 3.61 1.49
CA GLU A 96 -7.56 4.84 2.04
C GLU A 96 -6.04 4.77 2.22
N LEU A 97 -5.52 3.62 2.69
CA LEU A 97 -4.09 3.39 2.84
C LEU A 97 -3.37 3.44 1.49
N ILE A 98 -3.93 2.81 0.45
CA ILE A 98 -3.38 2.83 -0.90
C ILE A 98 -3.30 4.27 -1.43
N GLU A 99 -4.37 5.05 -1.25
CA GLU A 99 -4.38 6.47 -1.68
C GLU A 99 -3.36 7.31 -0.92
N LEU A 100 -3.18 7.10 0.38
CA LEU A 100 -2.16 7.79 1.17
C LEU A 100 -0.73 7.41 0.77
N VAL A 101 -0.48 6.14 0.45
CA VAL A 101 0.83 5.70 -0.07
C VAL A 101 1.12 6.37 -1.42
N LYS A 102 0.14 6.48 -2.32
CA LYS A 102 0.29 7.23 -3.58
C LYS A 102 0.62 8.71 -3.34
N GLN A 103 -0.02 9.34 -2.35
CA GLN A 103 0.29 10.73 -1.98
C GLN A 103 1.71 10.86 -1.42
N ALA A 104 2.14 9.94 -0.56
CA ALA A 104 3.50 9.89 -0.04
C ALA A 104 4.54 9.71 -1.15
N GLU A 105 4.27 8.84 -2.12
CA GLU A 105 5.11 8.66 -3.30
C GLU A 105 5.21 9.93 -4.15
N ALA A 106 4.09 10.61 -4.42
CA ALA A 106 4.08 11.88 -5.13
C ALA A 106 4.87 12.97 -4.38
N ALA A 107 4.71 13.05 -3.06
CA ALA A 107 5.45 13.97 -2.20
C ALA A 107 6.96 13.67 -2.22
N ALA A 108 7.35 12.40 -2.20
CA ALA A 108 8.74 11.95 -2.29
C ALA A 108 9.36 12.31 -3.65
N ILE A 109 8.64 12.09 -4.75
CA ILE A 109 9.08 12.50 -6.10
C ILE A 109 9.27 14.02 -6.15
N ALA A 110 8.30 14.79 -5.66
CA ALA A 110 8.39 16.24 -5.63
C ALA A 110 9.55 16.75 -4.76
N ALA A 111 9.79 16.12 -3.61
CA ALA A 111 10.92 16.44 -2.73
C ALA A 111 12.26 16.14 -3.41
N ARG A 112 12.37 15.00 -4.10
CA ARG A 112 13.55 14.64 -4.89
C ARG A 112 13.81 15.61 -6.02
N ASP A 113 12.79 15.94 -6.81
CA ASP A 113 12.92 16.86 -7.95
C ASP A 113 13.34 18.27 -7.52
N ARG A 114 12.96 18.70 -6.30
CA ARG A 114 13.44 19.96 -5.68
C ARG A 114 14.88 19.90 -5.21
N LEU A 115 15.34 18.76 -4.67
CA LEU A 115 16.72 18.57 -4.20
C LEU A 115 17.71 18.38 -5.36
N GLN A 116 17.25 17.84 -6.48
CA GLN A 116 18.06 17.63 -7.67
C GLN A 116 17.33 18.07 -8.96
N PRO A 117 17.12 19.39 -9.15
CA PRO A 117 16.56 19.90 -10.38
C PRO A 117 17.56 19.65 -11.53
N GLY A 118 17.31 18.60 -12.32
CA GLY A 118 18.10 18.29 -13.52
C GLY A 118 18.78 16.91 -13.58
N LEU A 119 18.70 16.07 -12.54
CA LEU A 119 19.20 14.69 -12.65
C LEU A 119 18.32 13.81 -13.54
N CYS A 120 17.00 14.09 -13.61
CA CYS A 120 16.11 13.43 -14.55
C CYS A 120 16.49 13.74 -16.01
N THR A 121 16.85 14.98 -16.36
CA THR A 121 17.28 15.33 -17.72
C THR A 121 18.64 14.74 -18.06
N VAL A 122 19.63 14.79 -17.16
CA VAL A 122 20.97 14.21 -17.42
C VAL A 122 20.94 12.69 -17.48
N ALA A 123 20.15 12.02 -16.63
CA ALA A 123 20.00 10.56 -16.68
C ALA A 123 19.21 10.08 -17.90
N LEU A 124 18.21 10.85 -18.35
CA LEU A 124 17.51 10.61 -19.62
C LEU A 124 18.42 10.84 -20.81
N ASP A 125 19.18 11.94 -20.85
CA ASP A 125 20.14 12.22 -21.93
C ASP A 125 21.22 11.14 -22.02
N ARG A 126 21.72 10.65 -20.88
CA ARG A 126 22.73 9.59 -20.87
C ARG A 126 22.17 8.26 -21.38
N LYS A 127 20.94 7.89 -20.99
CA LYS A 127 20.25 6.68 -21.51
C LYS A 127 19.90 6.78 -22.99
N VAL A 128 19.48 7.96 -23.46
CA VAL A 128 19.21 8.23 -24.88
C VAL A 128 20.51 8.16 -25.68
N THR A 129 21.58 8.80 -25.20
CA THR A 129 22.90 8.77 -25.84
C THR A 129 23.49 7.35 -25.86
N GLU A 130 23.32 6.55 -24.81
CA GLU A 130 23.77 5.15 -24.79
C GLU A 130 22.95 4.27 -25.74
N ARG A 131 21.64 4.47 -25.84
CA ARG A 131 20.76 3.70 -26.75
C ARG A 131 20.91 4.10 -28.22
N TYR A 132 21.04 5.39 -28.53
CA TYR A 132 21.18 5.88 -29.90
C TYR A 132 22.64 5.93 -30.38
N GLY A 133 23.61 6.11 -29.48
CA GLY A 133 25.04 6.04 -29.80
C GLY A 133 25.54 4.62 -30.11
N GLN A 134 24.85 3.58 -29.61
CA GLN A 134 25.08 2.19 -30.02
C GLN A 134 24.43 1.84 -31.36
N ALA A 135 23.30 2.48 -31.71
CA ALA A 135 22.60 2.23 -32.98
C ALA A 135 23.31 2.84 -34.21
N GLN A 136 24.28 3.74 -34.03
CA GLN A 136 25.10 4.32 -35.12
C GLN A 136 26.47 3.64 -35.30
N ARG A 137 26.80 2.61 -34.51
CA ARG A 137 28.07 1.86 -34.62
C ARG A 137 27.89 0.40 -35.07
N MET A 138 26.68 0.01 -35.50
CA MET A 138 26.41 -1.22 -36.26
C MET A 138 26.15 -0.84 -37.72
#